data_AF-C0IMY0-F1
#
_entry.id   AF-C0IMY0-F1
#
_cell.length_a   1.000
_cell.length_b   1.000
_cell.length_c   1.000
_cell.angle_alpha   90.00
_cell.angle_beta   90.00
_cell.angle_gamma   90.00
#
_symmetry.space_group_name_H-M   'P 1'
#
loop_
_entity.id
_entity.type
_entity.pdbx_description
1 polymer ?
#
loop_
_entity_poly.entity_id
_entity_poly.type
_entity_poly.pdbx_seq_one_letter_code
_entity_poly.pdbx_strand_id
1 'polypeptide(L)' 'SGKSTYLKQIASIQIMAQIGCFVPCAFCNLRICDRVFTRIGNNDNIESNSSTFMVEMKEVTNIVQNATNKSLIII' A
#
# COMPACT_ATOMS: atom_id res chain seq x y z
N SER A 1 16.45 -9.31 -1.38
CA SER A 1 16.55 -7.84 -1.31
C SER A 1 15.33 -7.26 -0.61
N GLY A 2 15.42 -6.90 0.68
CA GLY A 2 14.30 -6.57 1.57
C GLY A 2 13.51 -5.28 1.26
N LYS A 3 13.46 -4.84 0.00
CA LYS A 3 12.73 -3.64 -0.45
C LYS A 3 11.23 -3.78 -0.18
N SER A 4 10.62 -4.91 -0.57
CA SER A 4 9.20 -5.18 -0.32
C SER A 4 8.88 -5.25 1.18
N THR A 5 9.76 -5.85 1.98
CA THR A 5 9.64 -5.88 3.45
C THR A 5 9.62 -4.48 4.04
N TYR A 6 10.51 -3.60 3.57
CA TYR A 6 10.57 -2.21 4.01
C TYR A 6 9.30 -1.42 3.64
N LEU A 7 8.80 -1.57 2.41
CA LEU A 7 7.57 -0.93 1.97
C LEU A 7 6.36 -1.39 2.79
N LYS A 8 6.25 -2.69 3.10
CA LYS A 8 5.21 -3.23 3.99
C LYS A 8 5.33 -2.66 5.41
N GLN A 9 6.54 -2.46 5.92
CA GLN A 9 6.75 -1.86 7.24
C GLN A 9 6.19 -0.44 7.31
N ILE A 10 6.40 0.39 6.28
CA ILE A 10 5.84 1.76 6.23
C ILE A 10 4.31 1.71 6.29
N ALA A 11 3.68 0.83 5.52
CA ALA A 11 2.22 0.66 5.52
C ALA A 11 1.69 0.28 6.92
N SER A 12 2.34 -0.69 7.57
CA SER A 12 1.95 -1.13 8.92
C SER A 12 2.11 -0.01 9.96
N ILE A 13 3.21 0.75 9.92
CA ILE A 13 3.44 1.88 10.82
C ILE A 13 2.35 2.94 10.67
N GLN A 14 1.96 3.26 9.43
CA GLN A 14 0.87 4.22 9.15
C GLN A 14 -0.46 3.78 9.79
N ILE A 15 -0.81 2.50 9.62
CA ILE A 15 -2.06 1.93 10.16
C ILE A 15 -2.02 1.92 11.69
N MET A 16 -0.94 1.43 12.29
CA MET A 16 -0.78 1.37 13.75
C MET A 16 -0.89 2.77 14.39
N ALA A 17 -0.24 3.77 13.80
CA ALA A 17 -0.28 5.14 14.28
C ALA A 17 -1.70 5.72 14.22
N GLN A 18 -2.44 5.49 13.12
CA GLN A 18 -3.82 6.00 12.97
C GLN A 18 -4.86 5.27 13.82
N ILE A 19 -4.58 4.02 14.24
CA ILE A 19 -5.39 3.31 15.25
C ILE A 19 -5.16 3.89 16.65
N GLY A 20 -4.05 4.59 16.88
CA GLY A 20 -3.65 5.11 18.20
C GLY A 20 -2.77 4.15 19.01
N CYS A 21 -2.09 3.21 18.33
CA CYS A 21 -1.15 2.29 18.96
C CYS A 21 0.29 2.84 18.91
N PHE A 22 1.14 2.39 19.84
CA PHE A 22 2.58 2.59 19.73
C PHE A 22 3.13 1.90 18.48
N VAL A 23 4.03 2.58 17.78
CA VAL A 23 4.68 2.08 16.57
C VAL A 23 6.11 1.61 16.87
N PRO A 24 6.63 0.60 16.16
CA PRO A 24 7.96 0.03 16.41
C PRO A 24 9.08 0.91 15.81
N CYS A 25 9.28 2.10 16.35
CA CYS A 25 10.38 2.99 15.99
C CYS A 25 10.79 3.92 17.13
N ALA A 26 12.01 4.44 17.08
CA ALA A 26 12.51 5.40 18.08
C ALA A 26 11.83 6.77 17.98
N PHE A 27 11.43 7.17 16.76
CA PHE A 27 10.71 8.40 16.49
C PHE A 27 9.82 8.20 15.27
N CYS A 28 8.60 8.76 15.31
CA CYS A 28 7.66 8.72 14.21
C CYS A 28 6.94 10.06 14.06
N ASN A 29 6.96 10.62 12.86
CA ASN A 29 6.10 11.74 12.49
C ASN A 29 5.40 11.38 11.18
N LEU A 30 4.07 11.30 11.22
CA LEU A 30 3.25 10.85 10.11
C LEU A 30 2.11 11.85 9.88
N ARG A 31 1.79 12.07 8.61
CA ARG A 31 0.55 12.73 8.22
C ARG A 31 -0.62 11.77 8.40
N ILE A 32 -1.80 12.28 8.71
CA ILE A 32 -3.04 11.50 8.64
C ILE A 32 -3.33 11.21 7.16
N CYS A 33 -3.41 9.93 6.80
CA CYS A 33 -3.85 9.50 5.49
C CYS A 33 -5.33 9.08 5.54
N ASP A 34 -6.03 9.31 4.44
CA ASP A 34 -7.43 8.90 4.28
C ASP A 34 -7.55 7.48 3.75
N ARG A 35 -6.61 7.07 2.88
CA ARG A 35 -6.52 5.72 2.30
C ARG A 35 -5.08 5.29 2.10
N VAL A 36 -4.83 3.99 2.23
CA VAL A 36 -3.55 3.35 1.92
C VAL A 36 -3.76 2.43 0.71
N PHE A 37 -3.03 2.69 -0.37
CA PHE A 37 -3.01 1.89 -1.58
C PHE A 37 -1.67 1.17 -1.70
N THR A 38 -1.71 -0.12 -2.05
CA THR A 38 -0.50 -0.92 -2.24
C THR A 38 -0.58 -1.70 -3.55
N ARG A 39 0.54 -1.77 -4.27
CA ARG A 39 0.77 -2.63 -5.43
C ARG A 39 2.01 -3.49 -5.19
N ILE A 40 2.03 -4.20 -4.06
CA ILE A 40 3.13 -5.12 -3.76
C ILE A 40 2.69 -6.50 -4.24
N GLY A 41 3.21 -6.92 -5.39
CA GLY A 41 2.77 -8.12 -6.10
C GLY A 41 2.60 -9.35 -5.20
N ASN A 42 1.40 -9.91 -5.21
CA ASN A 42 1.14 -11.29 -4.80
C ASN A 42 1.09 -12.14 -6.07
N ASN A 43 1.77 -13.29 -6.07
CA ASN A 43 1.76 -14.25 -7.19
C ASN A 43 0.42 -14.99 -7.35
N ASP A 44 -0.61 -14.63 -6.57
CA ASP A 44 -1.77 -15.48 -6.30
C ASP A 44 -3.08 -14.93 -6.89
N ASN A 45 -3.05 -14.35 -8.09
CA ASN A 45 -4.29 -14.01 -8.80
C ASN A 45 -4.58 -15.04 -9.89
N ILE A 46 -5.43 -16.01 -9.56
CA ILE A 46 -6.11 -16.91 -10.51
C ILE A 46 -7.28 -16.12 -11.12
N GLU A 47 -7.00 -15.08 -11.90
CA GLU A 47 -7.94 -14.59 -12.91
C GLU A 47 -7.62 -15.32 -14.20
N SER A 48 -8.24 -16.50 -14.40
CA SER A 48 -7.94 -17.45 -15.48
C SER A 48 -8.10 -16.90 -16.91
N ASN A 49 -8.69 -15.71 -17.07
CA ASN A 49 -8.90 -15.04 -18.37
C ASN A 49 -8.22 -13.66 -18.49
N SER A 50 -7.39 -13.25 -17.53
CA SER A 50 -6.69 -11.95 -17.57
C SER A 50 -5.18 -12.12 -17.64
N SER A 51 -4.49 -11.32 -18.47
CA SER A 51 -3.01 -11.27 -18.41
C SER A 51 -2.56 -10.65 -17.09
N THR A 52 -1.38 -11.05 -16.60
CA THR A 52 -0.77 -10.44 -15.41
C THR A 52 -0.71 -8.92 -15.56
N PHE A 53 -0.26 -8.43 -16.73
CA PHE A 53 -0.24 -7.01 -17.08
C PHE A 53 -1.62 -6.35 -16.92
N MET A 54 -2.69 -6.97 -17.44
CA MET A 54 -4.03 -6.40 -17.34
C MET A 54 -4.52 -6.32 -15.89
N VAL A 55 -4.19 -7.29 -15.05
CA VAL A 55 -4.48 -7.24 -13.60
C VAL A 55 -3.71 -6.09 -12.95
N GLU A 56 -2.41 -5.91 -13.28
CA GLU A 56 -1.64 -4.79 -12.74
C GLU A 56 -2.23 -3.44 -13.15
N MET A 57 -2.65 -3.30 -14.42
CA MET A 57 -3.24 -2.08 -14.93
C MET A 57 -4.60 -1.77 -14.30
N LYS A 58 -5.43 -2.78 -14.03
CA LYS A 58 -6.70 -2.61 -13.29
C LYS A 58 -6.45 -2.08 -11.88
N GLU A 59 -5.45 -2.61 -11.19
CA GLU A 59 -5.08 -2.13 -9.85
C GLU A 59 -4.57 -0.68 -9.88
N VAL A 60 -3.66 -0.35 -10.81
CA VAL A 60 -3.19 1.03 -10.98
C VAL A 60 -4.35 1.97 -11.30
N THR A 61 -5.30 1.55 -12.14
CA THR A 61 -6.50 2.34 -12.45
C THR A 61 -7.33 2.61 -11.20
N ASN A 62 -7.54 1.60 -10.35
CA ASN A 62 -8.26 1.76 -9.09
C ASN A 62 -7.55 2.74 -8.14
N ILE A 63 -6.21 2.69 -8.07
CA ILE A 63 -5.42 3.63 -7.28
C ILE A 63 -5.62 5.06 -7.80
N VAL A 64 -5.45 5.28 -9.10
CA VAL A 64 -5.56 6.63 -9.70
C VAL A 64 -6.97 7.22 -9.53
N GLN A 65 -8.01 6.40 -9.66
CA GLN A 65 -9.40 6.86 -9.54
C GLN A 65 -9.80 7.24 -8.11
N ASN A 66 -9.21 6.59 -7.09
CA ASN A 66 -9.62 6.75 -5.71
C ASN A 66 -8.58 7.48 -4.83
N ALA A 67 -7.39 7.73 -5.35
CA ALA A 67 -6.35 8.45 -4.62
C ALA A 67 -6.74 9.92 -4.43
N THR A 68 -6.43 10.44 -3.25
CA THR A 68 -6.52 11.86 -2.93
C THR A 68 -5.14 12.42 -2.62
N ASN A 69 -5.05 13.74 -2.44
CA ASN A 69 -3.85 14.40 -1.95
C ASN A 69 -3.43 13.97 -0.53
N LYS A 70 -4.26 13.22 0.19
CA LYS A 70 -4.00 12.66 1.52
C LYS A 70 -3.72 11.17 1.51
N SER A 71 -3.82 10.49 0.37
CA SER A 71 -3.61 9.05 0.30
C SER A 71 -2.13 8.69 0.36
N LEU A 72 -1.83 7.55 0.98
CA LEU A 72 -0.52 6.91 0.94
C LEU A 72 -0.54 5.86 -0.17
N ILE A 73 0.38 5.97 -1.14
CA ILE A 73 0.49 5.04 -2.27
C ILE A 73 1.85 4.36 -2.22
N ILE A 74 1.87 3.03 -2.33
CA ILE A 74 3.06 2.20 -2.30
C ILE A 74 3.05 1.29 -3.53
N ILE A 75 4.12 1.34 -4.33
CA ILE A 75 4.31 0.54 -5.56
C ILE A 75 5.60 -0.25 -5.42
#